data_AF-A0A0U5H2J9-F1
#
_entry.id   AF-A0A0U5H2J9-F1
#
_cell.length_a   1.000
_cell.length_b   1.000
_cell.length_c   1.000
_cell.angle_alpha   90.00
_cell.angle_beta   90.00
_cell.angle_gamma   90.00
#
_symmetry.space_group_name_H-M   'P 1'
#
loop_
_entity.id
_entity.type
_entity.pdbx_description
1 polymer ?
#
loop_
_entity_poly.entity_id
_entity_poly.type
_entity_poly.pdbx_seq_one_letter_code
_entity_poly.pdbx_strand_id
1 'polypeptide(L)'
;MADGLNQARALRVAELMNDYRTLLVHISQLNVSVPPEDRAEEGYRELRDCLAAANALMASSYSPSPPPANASSEEAEQIQLRRVILDGCARRFQAHRIYLRAAAAKRWIMHRDSILRGQRPGPQHAGQLKAIGNAFRQELAQISNQHVVADLRAADIRAGHWLADDPALDAILSWIRSRP
;
A
#
# COMPACT_ATOMS: atom_id res chain seq x y z
N MET A 1 11.57 4.81 32.65
CA MET A 1 12.66 5.69 32.18
C MET A 1 12.78 5.48 30.69
N ALA A 2 12.86 6.55 29.89
CA ALA A 2 13.00 6.43 28.44
C ALA A 2 14.36 5.80 28.08
N ASP A 3 14.40 5.08 26.96
CA ASP A 3 15.54 4.25 26.56
C ASP A 3 16.60 4.97 25.71
N GLY A 4 16.48 6.29 25.54
CA GLY A 4 17.39 7.11 24.73
C GLY A 4 17.27 6.90 23.21
N LEU A 5 16.28 6.13 22.72
CA LEU A 5 16.13 5.80 21.29
C LEU A 5 15.16 6.72 20.54
N ASN A 6 14.70 7.82 21.15
CA ASN A 6 13.72 8.73 20.53
C ASN A 6 14.23 9.33 19.21
N GLN A 7 15.53 9.62 19.09
CA GLN A 7 16.10 10.10 17.83
C GLN A 7 16.02 9.05 16.71
N ALA A 8 16.28 7.78 17.02
CA ALA A 8 16.15 6.68 16.05
C ALA A 8 14.69 6.49 15.63
N ARG A 9 13.74 6.60 16.58
CA ARG A 9 12.31 6.57 16.28
C ARG A 9 11.86 7.72 15.41
N ALA A 10 12.33 8.94 15.68
CA ALA A 10 11.99 10.12 14.88
C ALA A 10 12.48 9.97 13.43
N LEU A 11 13.69 9.44 13.24
CA LEU A 11 14.20 9.11 11.92
C LEU A 11 13.32 8.04 11.23
N ARG A 12 12.96 6.98 11.96
CA ARG A 12 12.09 5.92 11.43
C ARG A 12 10.72 6.45 10.99
N VAL A 13 10.14 7.39 11.74
CA VAL A 13 8.91 8.08 11.35
C VAL A 13 9.11 8.82 10.02
N ALA A 14 10.20 9.58 9.85
CA ALA A 14 10.47 10.31 8.62
C ALA A 14 10.60 9.38 7.40
N GLU A 15 11.30 8.24 7.56
CA GLU A 15 11.44 7.20 6.53
C GLU A 15 10.06 6.65 6.10
N LEU A 16 9.23 6.25 7.08
CA LEU A 16 7.89 5.72 6.83
C LEU A 16 6.99 6.74 6.10
N MET A 17 7.04 8.01 6.51
CA MET A 17 6.25 9.07 5.87
C MET A 17 6.72 9.36 4.44
N ASN A 18 8.04 9.35 4.19
CA ASN A 18 8.57 9.56 2.86
C ASN A 18 8.18 8.42 1.91
N ASP A 19 8.28 7.18 2.36
CA ASP A 19 7.91 6.00 1.57
C ASP A 19 6.42 5.98 1.26
N TYR A 20 5.58 6.26 2.27
CA TYR A 20 4.14 6.38 2.08
C TYR A 20 3.79 7.44 1.02
N ARG A 21 4.38 8.64 1.12
CA ARG A 21 4.19 9.70 0.12
C ARG A 21 4.64 9.27 -1.28
N THR A 22 5.78 8.58 -1.37
CA THR A 22 6.33 8.10 -2.63
C THR A 22 5.41 7.06 -3.29
N LEU A 23 4.87 6.13 -2.51
CA LEU A 23 3.87 5.16 -2.98
C LEU A 23 2.61 5.86 -3.53
N LEU A 24 2.08 6.87 -2.83
CA LEU A 24 0.92 7.63 -3.31
C LEU A 24 1.19 8.34 -4.63
N VAL A 25 2.37 8.92 -4.81
CA VAL A 25 2.78 9.53 -6.08
C VAL A 25 2.78 8.47 -7.18
N HIS A 26 3.39 7.32 -6.96
CA HIS A 26 3.41 6.24 -7.96
C HIS A 26 2.02 5.69 -8.28
N ILE A 27 1.15 5.54 -7.28
CA ILE A 27 -0.24 5.11 -7.50
C ILE A 27 -0.98 6.10 -8.41
N SER A 28 -0.83 7.41 -8.18
CA SER A 28 -1.50 8.41 -9.02
C SER A 28 -1.04 8.39 -10.48
N GLN A 29 0.24 8.05 -10.72
CA GLN A 29 0.82 7.89 -12.06
C GLN A 29 0.31 6.66 -12.82
N LEU A 30 -0.31 5.68 -12.13
CA LEU A 30 -0.86 4.48 -12.77
C LEU A 30 -2.21 4.70 -13.45
N ASN A 31 -2.86 5.84 -13.21
CA ASN A 31 -4.17 6.15 -13.77
C ASN A 31 -4.17 6.09 -15.31
N VAL A 32 -5.29 5.66 -15.90
CA VAL A 32 -5.50 5.62 -17.36
C VAL A 32 -6.88 6.12 -17.73
N SER A 33 -7.01 6.63 -18.96
CA SER A 33 -8.31 6.89 -19.55
C SER A 33 -9.02 5.56 -19.82
N VAL A 34 -10.24 5.39 -19.30
CA VAL A 34 -11.04 4.16 -19.46
C VAL A 34 -12.19 4.43 -20.43
N PRO A 35 -12.23 3.77 -21.61
CA PRO A 35 -13.38 3.84 -22.51
C PRO A 35 -14.67 3.36 -21.81
N PRO A 36 -15.83 4.00 -22.04
CA PRO A 36 -17.10 3.60 -21.42
C PRO A 36 -17.43 2.12 -21.57
N GLU A 37 -17.15 1.55 -22.74
CA GLU A 37 -17.37 0.14 -23.09
C GLU A 37 -16.52 -0.85 -22.30
N ASP A 38 -15.34 -0.41 -21.84
CA ASP A 38 -14.35 -1.27 -21.16
C ASP A 38 -14.39 -1.12 -19.63
N ARG A 39 -15.25 -0.26 -19.08
CA ARG A 39 -15.34 -0.02 -17.62
C ARG A 39 -15.66 -1.27 -16.80
N ALA A 40 -16.35 -2.24 -17.43
CA ALA A 40 -16.75 -3.48 -16.79
C ALA A 40 -15.63 -4.52 -16.77
N GLU A 41 -14.55 -4.32 -17.51
CA GLU A 41 -13.43 -5.26 -17.56
C GLU A 41 -12.66 -5.31 -16.25
N GLU A 42 -12.11 -6.48 -15.92
CA GLU A 42 -11.55 -6.77 -14.60
C GLU A 42 -10.37 -5.86 -14.22
N GLY A 43 -9.41 -5.64 -15.12
CA GLY A 43 -8.25 -4.79 -14.82
C GLY A 43 -8.62 -3.31 -14.65
N TYR A 44 -9.55 -2.79 -15.46
CA TYR A 44 -10.02 -1.41 -15.32
C TYR A 44 -10.80 -1.20 -14.03
N ARG A 45 -11.62 -2.18 -13.63
CA ARG A 45 -12.34 -2.17 -12.35
C ARG A 45 -11.36 -2.16 -11.17
N GLU A 46 -10.41 -3.08 -11.18
CA GLU A 46 -9.39 -3.21 -10.12
C GLU A 46 -8.56 -1.93 -9.97
N LEU A 47 -8.12 -1.32 -11.09
CA LEU A 47 -7.35 -0.08 -11.05
C LEU A 47 -8.18 1.06 -10.44
N ARG A 48 -9.44 1.21 -10.82
CA ARG A 48 -10.34 2.22 -10.24
C ARG A 48 -10.52 2.00 -8.74
N ASP A 49 -10.74 0.76 -8.33
CA ASP A 49 -10.92 0.42 -6.91
C ASP A 49 -9.64 0.72 -6.11
N CYS A 50 -8.45 0.49 -6.70
CA CYS A 50 -7.17 0.87 -6.11
C CYS A 50 -7.02 2.40 -5.96
N LEU A 51 -7.38 3.17 -6.99
CA LEU A 51 -7.31 4.63 -6.93
C LEU A 51 -8.28 5.20 -5.89
N ALA A 52 -9.50 4.65 -5.80
CA ALA A 52 -10.46 5.01 -4.77
C ALA A 52 -9.94 4.68 -3.37
N ALA A 53 -9.35 3.50 -3.18
CA ALA A 53 -8.73 3.10 -1.91
C ALA A 53 -7.55 4.00 -1.53
N ALA A 54 -6.71 4.42 -2.49
CA ALA A 54 -5.62 5.37 -2.23
C ALA A 54 -6.15 6.74 -1.78
N ASN A 55 -7.20 7.24 -2.44
CA ASN A 55 -7.86 8.49 -2.05
C ASN A 55 -8.46 8.41 -0.64
N ALA A 56 -9.14 7.31 -0.31
CA ALA A 56 -9.67 7.08 1.04
C ALA A 56 -8.55 7.02 2.08
N LEU A 57 -7.43 6.35 1.77
CA LEU A 57 -6.27 6.29 2.65
C LEU A 57 -5.64 7.67 2.87
N MET A 58 -5.54 8.51 1.83
CA MET A 58 -5.08 9.90 1.96
C MET A 58 -6.02 10.77 2.80
N ALA A 59 -7.33 10.56 2.68
CA ALA A 59 -8.33 11.32 3.43
C ALA A 59 -8.44 10.89 4.91
N SER A 60 -7.85 9.75 5.30
CA SER A 60 -7.96 9.23 6.66
C SER A 60 -7.13 10.03 7.67
N SER A 61 -7.78 10.50 8.73
CA SER A 61 -7.14 11.28 9.81
C SER A 61 -6.29 10.43 10.75
N TYR A 62 -5.25 11.04 11.32
CA TYR A 62 -4.54 10.49 12.48
C TYR A 62 -5.08 11.12 13.76
N SER A 63 -5.65 10.30 14.65
CA SER A 63 -6.11 10.74 15.97
C SER A 63 -5.29 10.04 17.06
N PRO A 64 -4.23 10.69 17.59
CA PRO A 64 -3.46 10.11 18.68
C PRO A 64 -4.25 10.15 19.97
N SER A 65 -4.21 9.07 20.75
CA SER A 65 -4.63 9.13 22.15
C SER A 65 -3.63 9.98 22.97
N PRO A 66 -4.07 10.70 24.01
CA PRO A 66 -3.14 11.39 24.90
C PRO A 66 -2.19 10.39 25.60
N PRO A 67 -0.96 10.80 25.94
CA PRO A 67 -0.09 10.01 26.79
C PRO A 67 -0.65 9.96 28.23
N PRO A 68 -0.23 8.98 29.06
CA PRO A 68 -0.63 8.91 30.47
C PRO A 68 -0.26 10.19 31.23
N ALA A 69 -1.14 10.65 32.12
CA ALA A 69 -0.95 11.90 32.87
C ALA A 69 0.27 11.90 33.81
N ASN A 70 0.80 10.72 34.15
CA ASN A 70 1.95 10.53 35.03
C ASN A 70 3.25 10.19 34.29
N ALA A 71 3.25 10.19 32.95
CA ALA A 71 4.46 9.94 32.18
C ALA A 71 5.40 11.15 32.24
N SER A 72 6.70 10.90 32.39
CA SER A 72 7.70 11.96 32.17
C SER A 72 7.63 12.46 30.71
N SER A 73 8.16 13.66 30.45
CA SER A 73 8.16 14.22 29.08
C SER A 73 8.79 13.28 28.05
N GLU A 74 9.89 12.62 28.43
CA GLU A 74 10.64 11.73 27.53
C GLU A 74 9.90 10.40 27.28
N GLU A 75 9.23 9.85 28.31
CA GLU A 75 8.37 8.67 28.17
C GLU A 75 7.11 8.97 27.36
N ALA A 76 6.52 10.17 27.54
CA ALA A 76 5.39 10.62 26.75
C ALA A 76 5.76 10.74 25.26
N GLU A 77 6.94 11.29 24.96
CA GLU A 77 7.47 11.37 23.60
C GLU A 77 7.72 9.97 23.01
N GLN A 78 8.34 9.07 23.77
CA GLN A 78 8.57 7.68 23.34
C GLN A 78 7.24 6.99 22.97
N ILE A 79 6.21 7.13 23.82
CA ILE A 79 4.88 6.56 23.59
C ILE A 79 4.25 7.14 22.31
N GLN A 80 4.36 8.45 22.11
CA GLN A 80 3.84 9.10 20.91
C GLN A 80 4.57 8.62 19.65
N LEU A 81 5.90 8.56 19.66
CA LEU A 81 6.69 8.10 18.52
C LEU A 81 6.35 6.66 18.13
N ARG A 82 6.21 5.74 19.10
CA ARG A 82 5.77 4.36 18.83
C ARG A 82 4.38 4.29 18.20
N ARG A 83 3.44 5.13 18.64
CA ARG A 83 2.10 5.23 18.04
C ARG A 83 2.15 5.75 16.60
N VAL A 84 3.00 6.74 16.34
CA VAL A 84 3.19 7.29 14.98
C VAL A 84 3.87 6.25 14.07
N ILE A 85 4.86 5.50 14.58
CA ILE A 85 5.48 4.38 13.84
C ILE A 85 4.40 3.35 13.46
N LEU A 86 3.55 2.93 14.39
CA LEU A 86 2.47 1.99 14.10
C LEU A 86 1.54 2.50 12.99
N ASP A 87 1.11 3.76 13.08
CA ASP A 87 0.26 4.37 12.05
C ASP A 87 0.96 4.50 10.70
N GLY A 88 2.23 4.92 10.71
CA GLY A 88 3.07 5.03 9.52
C GLY A 88 3.27 3.67 8.83
N CYS A 89 3.59 2.63 9.58
CA CYS A 89 3.70 1.25 9.08
C CYS A 89 2.37 0.77 8.49
N ALA A 90 1.24 1.05 9.12
CA ALA A 90 -0.08 0.67 8.61
C ALA A 90 -0.42 1.38 7.29
N ARG A 91 -0.21 2.70 7.22
CA ARG A 91 -0.44 3.47 5.99
C ARG A 91 0.49 3.03 4.86
N ARG A 92 1.78 2.84 5.14
CA ARG A 92 2.75 2.33 4.15
C ARG A 92 2.38 0.93 3.67
N PHE A 93 1.96 0.04 4.57
CA PHE A 93 1.48 -1.30 4.23
C PHE A 93 0.26 -1.26 3.30
N GLN A 94 -0.76 -0.46 3.64
CA GLN A 94 -1.95 -0.31 2.81
C GLN A 94 -1.61 0.29 1.45
N ALA A 95 -0.79 1.35 1.41
CA ALA A 95 -0.36 1.99 0.17
C ALA A 95 0.45 1.03 -0.71
N HIS A 96 1.38 0.26 -0.16
CA HIS A 96 2.18 -0.70 -0.93
C HIS A 96 1.30 -1.79 -1.53
N ARG A 97 0.35 -2.32 -0.76
CA ARG A 97 -0.62 -3.31 -1.26
C ARG A 97 -1.49 -2.73 -2.38
N ILE A 98 -1.95 -1.48 -2.25
CA ILE A 98 -2.70 -0.78 -3.31
C ILE A 98 -1.83 -0.61 -4.55
N TYR A 99 -0.57 -0.20 -4.39
CA TYR A 99 0.38 -0.03 -5.48
C TYR A 99 0.60 -1.33 -6.26
N LEU A 100 0.86 -2.46 -5.57
CA LEU A 100 1.07 -3.76 -6.22
C LEU A 100 -0.16 -4.18 -7.04
N ARG A 101 -1.37 -4.00 -6.49
CA ARG A 101 -2.63 -4.31 -7.18
C ARG A 101 -2.87 -3.41 -8.39
N ALA A 102 -2.66 -2.10 -8.23
CA ALA A 102 -2.77 -1.13 -9.31
C ALA A 102 -1.75 -1.40 -10.43
N ALA A 103 -0.52 -1.79 -10.08
CA ALA A 103 0.52 -2.15 -11.04
C ALA A 103 0.17 -3.42 -11.83
N ALA A 104 -0.40 -4.44 -11.17
CA ALA A 104 -0.91 -5.65 -11.83
C ALA A 104 -2.05 -5.31 -12.80
N ALA A 105 -2.99 -4.47 -12.37
CA ALA A 105 -4.08 -4.00 -13.21
C ALA A 105 -3.57 -3.22 -14.44
N LYS A 106 -2.59 -2.34 -14.24
CA LYS A 106 -1.94 -1.59 -15.32
C LYS A 106 -1.26 -2.52 -16.33
N ARG A 107 -0.55 -3.56 -15.87
CA ARG A 107 0.05 -4.59 -16.76
C ARG A 107 -1.03 -5.32 -17.56
N TRP A 108 -2.12 -5.73 -16.92
CA TRP A 108 -3.24 -6.37 -17.62
C TRP A 108 -3.82 -5.48 -18.73
N ILE A 109 -4.02 -4.19 -18.45
CA ILE A 109 -4.52 -3.20 -19.43
C ILE A 109 -3.55 -3.10 -20.61
N MET A 110 -2.25 -2.96 -20.35
CA MET A 110 -1.22 -2.90 -21.40
C MET A 110 -1.20 -4.16 -22.27
N HIS A 111 -1.35 -5.34 -21.68
CA HIS A 111 -1.43 -6.58 -22.43
C HIS A 111 -2.71 -6.68 -23.27
N ARG A 112 -3.86 -6.27 -22.72
CA ARG A 112 -5.12 -6.21 -23.46
C ARG A 112 -5.00 -5.29 -24.68
N ASP A 113 -4.44 -4.09 -24.49
CA ASP A 113 -4.26 -3.12 -25.58
C ASP A 113 -3.32 -3.67 -26.67
N SER A 114 -2.27 -4.39 -26.27
CA SER A 114 -1.33 -5.04 -27.19
C SER A 114 -1.97 -6.18 -28.02
N ILE A 115 -2.88 -6.94 -27.41
CA ILE A 115 -3.66 -7.99 -28.09
C ILE A 115 -4.65 -7.38 -29.07
N LEU A 116 -5.39 -6.37 -28.62
CA LEU A 116 -6.48 -5.77 -29.40
C LEU A 116 -5.97 -4.85 -30.50
N ARG A 117 -4.84 -4.16 -30.29
CA ARG A 117 -4.26 -3.20 -31.25
C ARG A 117 -5.28 -2.20 -31.80
N GLY A 118 -6.19 -1.73 -30.93
CA GLY A 118 -7.28 -0.81 -31.28
C GLY A 118 -8.51 -1.47 -31.93
N GLN A 119 -8.51 -2.78 -32.14
CA GLN A 119 -9.69 -3.53 -32.60
C GLN A 119 -10.61 -3.89 -31.44
N ARG A 120 -11.87 -4.19 -31.74
CA ARG A 120 -12.79 -4.74 -30.73
C ARG A 120 -12.44 -6.19 -30.39
N PRO A 121 -12.70 -6.63 -29.14
CA PRO A 121 -12.62 -8.05 -28.78
C PRO A 121 -13.47 -8.92 -29.73
N GLY A 122 -12.91 -10.05 -30.15
CA GLY A 122 -13.53 -10.97 -31.10
C GLY A 122 -13.01 -12.39 -30.91
N PRO A 123 -13.57 -13.40 -31.63
CA PRO A 123 -13.19 -14.80 -31.48
C PRO A 123 -11.68 -15.07 -31.62
N GLN A 124 -11.01 -14.32 -32.51
CA GLN A 124 -9.56 -14.40 -32.72
C GLN A 124 -8.73 -13.95 -31.51
N HIS A 125 -9.28 -13.09 -30.64
CA HIS A 125 -8.61 -12.58 -29.44
C HIS A 125 -8.94 -13.41 -28.18
N ALA A 126 -10.02 -14.20 -28.21
CA ALA A 126 -10.62 -14.80 -27.02
C ALA A 126 -9.63 -15.65 -26.19
N GLY A 127 -8.80 -16.47 -26.84
CA GLY A 127 -7.80 -17.30 -26.17
C GLY A 127 -6.74 -16.48 -25.44
N GLN A 128 -6.24 -15.42 -26.07
CA GLN A 128 -5.21 -14.55 -25.50
C GLN A 128 -5.78 -13.69 -24.37
N LEU A 129 -6.98 -13.12 -24.55
CA LEU A 129 -7.67 -12.36 -23.51
C LEU A 129 -7.95 -13.21 -22.26
N LYS A 130 -8.37 -14.47 -22.46
CA LYS A 130 -8.54 -15.42 -21.36
C LYS A 130 -7.22 -15.71 -20.63
N ALA A 131 -6.12 -15.86 -21.38
CA ALA A 131 -4.81 -16.12 -20.81
C ALA A 131 -4.32 -14.96 -19.92
N ILE A 132 -4.44 -13.71 -20.39
CA ILE A 132 -4.04 -12.55 -19.58
C ILE A 132 -4.94 -12.36 -18.35
N GLY A 133 -6.24 -12.66 -18.45
CA GLY A 133 -7.15 -12.63 -17.30
C GLY A 133 -6.79 -13.69 -16.25
N ASN A 134 -6.41 -14.90 -16.68
CA ASN A 134 -5.93 -15.93 -15.77
C ASN A 134 -4.63 -15.51 -15.07
N ALA A 135 -3.65 -14.98 -15.82
CA ALA A 135 -2.39 -14.51 -15.27
C ALA A 135 -2.60 -13.37 -14.26
N PHE A 136 -3.50 -12.42 -14.57
CA PHE A 136 -3.83 -11.32 -13.68
C PHE A 136 -4.47 -11.79 -12.37
N ARG A 137 -5.43 -12.72 -12.42
CA ARG A 137 -6.02 -13.30 -11.20
C ARG A 137 -4.98 -14.06 -10.37
N GLN A 138 -4.07 -14.79 -11.02
CA GLN A 138 -2.97 -15.46 -10.32
C GLN A 138 -2.05 -14.44 -9.64
N GLU A 139 -1.69 -13.37 -10.33
CA GLU A 139 -0.86 -12.28 -9.79
C GLU A 139 -1.53 -11.63 -8.58
N LEU A 140 -2.81 -11.26 -8.66
CA LEU A 140 -3.56 -10.70 -7.53
C LEU A 140 -3.60 -11.66 -6.33
N ALA A 141 -3.74 -12.96 -6.57
CA ALA A 141 -3.75 -13.97 -5.52
C ALA A 141 -2.40 -14.07 -4.77
N GLN A 142 -1.29 -13.70 -5.41
CA GLN A 142 0.04 -13.67 -4.76
C GLN A 142 0.23 -12.44 -3.86
N ILE A 143 -0.56 -11.38 -4.03
CA ILE A 143 -0.50 -10.15 -3.21
C ILE A 143 -1.20 -10.37 -1.86
N SER A 144 -0.62 -11.27 -1.06
CA SER A 144 -1.05 -11.56 0.31
C SER A 144 -0.47 -10.56 1.31
N ASN A 145 -1.08 -10.46 2.50
CA ASN A 145 -0.56 -9.62 3.58
C ASN A 145 0.88 -10.01 3.96
N GLN A 146 1.20 -11.31 3.96
CA GLN A 146 2.54 -11.81 4.27
C GLN A 146 3.55 -11.41 3.19
N HIS A 147 3.16 -11.48 1.91
CA HIS A 147 4.01 -11.03 0.82
C HIS A 147 4.35 -9.54 0.94
N VAL A 148 3.33 -8.69 1.19
CA VAL A 148 3.49 -7.24 1.32
C VAL A 148 4.42 -6.88 2.48
N VAL A 149 4.23 -7.47 3.66
CA VAL A 149 5.08 -7.15 4.82
C VAL A 149 6.49 -7.68 4.66
N ALA A 150 6.67 -8.85 4.03
CA ALA A 150 7.98 -9.41 3.75
C ALA A 150 8.77 -8.55 2.76
N ASP A 151 8.12 -8.05 1.71
CA ASP A 151 8.75 -7.17 0.73
C ASP A 151 9.18 -5.83 1.33
N LEU A 152 8.28 -5.18 2.09
CA LEU A 152 8.61 -3.94 2.81
C LEU A 152 9.76 -4.13 3.80
N ARG A 153 9.73 -5.21 4.59
CA ARG A 153 10.78 -5.51 5.57
C ARG A 153 12.11 -5.80 4.89
N ALA A 154 12.10 -6.52 3.76
CA ALA A 154 13.30 -6.76 2.98
C ALA A 154 13.88 -5.46 2.40
N ALA A 155 13.02 -4.53 1.94
CA ALA A 155 13.44 -3.21 1.49
C ALA A 155 14.09 -2.39 2.63
N ASP A 156 13.47 -2.38 3.81
CA ASP A 156 13.99 -1.68 4.97
C ASP A 156 15.35 -2.21 5.44
N ILE A 157 15.52 -3.54 5.45
CA ILE A 157 16.80 -4.18 5.78
C ILE A 157 17.88 -3.79 4.77
N ARG A 158 17.56 -3.80 3.46
CA ARG A 158 18.51 -3.39 2.42
C ARG A 158 18.90 -1.91 2.54
N ALA A 159 17.98 -1.06 2.99
CA ALA A 159 18.23 0.37 3.20
C ALA A 159 18.97 0.67 4.52
N GLY A 160 19.15 -0.32 5.41
CA GLY A 160 19.85 -0.14 6.68
C GLY A 160 19.03 0.63 7.73
N HIS A 161 17.70 0.65 7.60
CA HIS A 161 16.81 1.34 8.54
C HIS A 161 16.82 0.71 9.93
N TRP A 162 16.53 1.50 10.95
CA TRP A 162 16.35 1.02 12.32
C TRP A 162 14.92 0.48 12.52
N LEU A 163 14.79 -0.80 12.85
CA LEU A 163 13.50 -1.53 12.84
C LEU A 163 13.10 -2.09 14.20
N ALA A 164 13.78 -1.72 15.28
CA ALA A 164 13.59 -2.40 16.57
C ALA A 164 12.18 -2.21 17.16
N ASP A 165 11.53 -1.08 16.86
CA ASP A 165 10.16 -0.78 17.29
C ASP A 165 9.12 -0.93 16.16
N ASP A 166 9.49 -1.52 15.02
CA ASP A 166 8.53 -1.78 13.96
C ASP A 166 7.50 -2.83 14.41
N PRO A 167 6.19 -2.58 14.22
CA PRO A 167 5.14 -3.49 14.64
C PRO A 167 5.13 -4.78 13.82
N ALA A 168 4.72 -5.87 14.45
CA ALA A 168 4.38 -7.11 13.73
C ALA A 168 3.15 -6.92 12.84
N LEU A 169 2.98 -7.81 11.86
CA LEU A 169 1.85 -7.79 10.92
C LEU A 169 0.49 -7.77 11.65
N ASP A 170 0.33 -8.55 12.72
CA ASP A 170 -0.93 -8.61 13.46
C ASP A 170 -1.29 -7.27 14.12
N ALA A 171 -0.29 -6.54 14.63
CA ALA A 171 -0.49 -5.20 15.19
C ALA A 171 -0.88 -4.20 14.09
N ILE A 172 -0.23 -4.26 12.92
CA ILE A 172 -0.60 -3.45 11.75
C ILE A 172 -2.05 -3.73 11.33
N LEU A 173 -2.42 -5.00 11.17
CA LEU A 173 -3.78 -5.37 10.74
C LEU A 173 -4.83 -5.02 11.79
N SER A 174 -4.51 -5.16 13.08
CA SER A 174 -5.40 -4.73 14.16
C SER A 174 -5.62 -3.23 14.14
N TRP A 175 -4.55 -2.45 13.92
CA TRP A 175 -4.63 -1.01 13.80
C TRP A 175 -5.54 -0.59 12.63
N ILE A 176 -5.34 -1.19 11.46
CA ILE A 176 -6.16 -0.92 10.27
C ILE A 176 -7.64 -1.21 10.56
N ARG A 177 -7.97 -2.35 11.19
CA ARG A 177 -9.37 -2.70 11.52
C ARG A 177 -10.00 -1.75 12.54
N SER A 178 -9.21 -1.13 13.40
CA SER A 178 -9.72 -0.20 14.42
C SER A 178 -10.11 1.18 13.87
N ARG A 179 -9.81 1.44 12.59
CA ARG A 179 -10.06 2.72 11.92
C ARG A 179 -10.93 2.47 10.67
N PRO A 180 -12.26 2.69 10.76
CA PRO A 180 -13.16 2.55 9.61
C PRO A 180 -12.93 3.63 8.54
#